data_AF-A0A8S3Q8F7-F1
#
_entry.id   AF-A0A8S3Q8F7-F1
#
_cell.length_a   1.000
_cell.length_b   1.000
_cell.length_c   1.000
_cell.angle_alpha   90.00
_cell.angle_beta   90.00
_cell.angle_gamma   90.00
#
_symmetry.space_group_name_H-M   'P 1'
#
loop_
_entity.id
_entity.type
_entity.pdbx_description
1 polymer ?
#
loop_
_entity_poly.entity_id
_entity_poly.type
_entity_poly.pdbx_seq_one_letter_code
_entity_poly.pdbx_strand_id
1 'polypeptide(L)'
;MWDEKIQPIHVMPLQPITPGASKVTGLTRIGNVLYRNGTPVPYQNKEECLKEFISWLPENAVLFGHNIKSFDTKIIIQALTEEDLLNGFKAKCNGFVDTLHVFRAAYPERKSEKKSFKQEELVKDFLGENFTYDAHNALGDVLALQELFGKAGFSLAHLQPHSFSVDFAYQTLINIEISNTNYESLKLLPISAGMTKKMAKSGLNIQHLKLAFRRGGVDGVCNVMSEENNGKVRVTKNKRF
;
A
#
# COMPACT_ATOMS: atom_id res chain seq x y z
N MET A 1 -22.54 -16.10 -1.24
CA MET A 1 -22.04 -17.32 -0.60
C MET A 1 -21.03 -17.88 -1.58
N TRP A 2 -19.74 -17.63 -1.35
CA TRP A 2 -18.68 -18.18 -2.22
C TRP A 2 -18.40 -19.59 -1.70
N ASP A 3 -19.07 -20.56 -2.31
CA ASP A 3 -19.03 -21.99 -1.92
C ASP A 3 -17.91 -22.76 -2.66
N GLU A 4 -17.08 -22.05 -3.44
CA GLU A 4 -15.85 -22.60 -4.00
C GLU A 4 -14.72 -22.47 -2.97
N LYS A 5 -14.01 -23.57 -2.71
CA LYS A 5 -12.79 -23.54 -1.90
C LYS A 5 -11.80 -22.54 -2.51
N ILE A 6 -11.70 -21.34 -1.94
CA ILE A 6 -10.69 -20.36 -2.30
C ILE A 6 -9.32 -20.99 -2.05
N GLN A 7 -8.53 -21.19 -3.10
CA GLN A 7 -7.17 -21.72 -3.01
C GLN A 7 -6.17 -20.58 -3.20
N PRO A 8 -5.21 -20.40 -2.28
CA PRO A 8 -4.15 -19.43 -2.47
C PRO A 8 -3.21 -19.90 -3.57
N ILE A 9 -2.82 -18.99 -4.45
CA ILE A 9 -1.78 -19.22 -5.45
C ILE A 9 -0.47 -18.64 -4.92
N HIS A 10 0.60 -19.43 -4.94
CA HIS A 10 1.93 -18.91 -4.65
C HIS A 10 2.59 -18.41 -5.93
N VAL A 11 3.31 -17.30 -5.82
CA VAL A 11 4.10 -16.73 -6.91
C VAL A 11 5.57 -16.84 -6.55
N MET A 12 6.40 -17.34 -7.46
CA MET A 12 7.85 -17.40 -7.25
C MET A 12 8.44 -15.98 -7.26
N PRO A 13 9.08 -15.53 -6.15
CA PRO A 13 9.72 -14.22 -6.14
C PRO A 13 10.98 -14.24 -7.00
N LEU A 14 11.24 -13.16 -7.73
CA LEU A 14 12.47 -13.00 -8.52
C LEU A 14 13.71 -12.90 -7.62
N GLN A 15 13.56 -12.27 -6.47
CA GLN A 15 14.60 -12.09 -5.47
C GLN A 15 14.48 -13.11 -4.32
N PRO A 16 15.58 -13.41 -3.62
CA PRO A 16 15.51 -14.21 -2.40
C PRO A 16 14.57 -13.59 -1.37
N ILE A 17 13.81 -14.43 -0.67
CA ILE A 17 12.98 -13.99 0.46
C ILE A 17 13.91 -13.64 1.62
N THR A 18 13.76 -12.43 2.17
CA THR A 18 14.62 -11.98 3.27
C THR A 18 14.34 -12.79 4.54
N PRO A 19 15.32 -12.96 5.45
CA PRO A 19 15.12 -13.72 6.68
C PRO A 19 13.95 -13.21 7.54
N GLY A 20 13.72 -11.89 7.55
CA GLY A 20 12.57 -11.28 8.25
C GLY A 20 11.23 -11.69 7.63
N ALA A 21 11.12 -11.65 6.29
CA ALA A 21 9.90 -12.07 5.60
C ALA A 21 9.64 -13.58 5.74
N SER A 22 10.68 -14.40 5.69
CA SER A 22 10.58 -15.85 5.92
C SER A 22 10.14 -16.19 7.34
N LYS A 23 10.63 -15.47 8.35
CA LYS A 23 10.19 -15.66 9.74
C LYS A 23 8.69 -15.39 9.94
N VAL A 24 8.16 -14.41 9.22
CA VAL A 24 6.76 -13.98 9.34
C VAL A 24 5.84 -14.88 8.53
N THR A 25 6.17 -15.17 7.27
CA THR A 25 5.28 -15.88 6.33
C THR A 25 5.48 -17.39 6.29
N GLY A 26 6.61 -17.87 6.83
CA GLY A 26 7.06 -19.25 6.67
C GLY A 26 7.61 -19.56 5.26
N LEU A 27 7.64 -18.59 4.33
CA LEU A 27 8.07 -18.84 2.96
C LEU A 27 9.59 -18.73 2.82
N THR A 28 10.20 -19.69 2.16
CA THR A 28 11.62 -19.68 1.78
C THR A 28 11.79 -20.13 0.33
N ARG A 29 12.80 -19.56 -0.35
CA ARG A 29 13.19 -19.97 -1.70
C ARG A 29 14.57 -20.61 -1.65
N ILE A 30 14.70 -21.84 -2.16
CA ILE A 30 15.98 -22.53 -2.33
C ILE A 30 16.07 -22.96 -3.80
N GLY A 31 16.96 -22.32 -4.56
CA GLY A 31 17.02 -22.50 -6.02
C GLY A 31 15.69 -22.10 -6.69
N ASN A 32 15.09 -23.06 -7.40
CA ASN A 32 13.80 -22.90 -8.10
C ASN A 32 12.62 -23.56 -7.36
N VAL A 33 12.79 -23.90 -6.09
CA VAL A 33 11.75 -24.49 -5.25
C VAL A 33 11.33 -23.49 -4.19
N LEU A 34 10.01 -23.31 -4.07
CA LEU A 34 9.39 -22.51 -3.01
C LEU A 34 8.94 -23.46 -1.90
N TYR A 35 9.25 -23.12 -0.66
CA TYR A 35 8.86 -23.87 0.52
C TYR A 35 8.02 -23.01 1.43
N ARG A 36 7.12 -23.65 2.17
CA ARG A 36 6.37 -23.08 3.27
C ARG A 36 6.59 -23.94 4.52
N ASN A 37 7.19 -23.37 5.56
CA ASN A 37 7.55 -24.06 6.79
C ASN A 37 8.34 -25.37 6.53
N GLY A 38 9.22 -25.34 5.52
CA GLY A 38 10.04 -26.50 5.11
C GLY A 38 9.35 -27.48 4.15
N THR A 39 8.05 -27.32 3.86
CA THR A 39 7.32 -28.16 2.90
C THR A 39 7.32 -27.49 1.51
N PRO A 40 7.70 -28.20 0.42
CA PRO A 40 7.59 -27.66 -0.93
C PRO A 40 6.14 -27.28 -1.26
N VAL A 41 5.93 -26.12 -1.87
CA VAL A 41 4.63 -25.67 -2.34
C VAL A 41 4.66 -25.40 -3.85
N PRO A 42 3.57 -25.72 -4.59
CA PRO A 42 3.47 -25.34 -5.99
C PRO A 42 3.40 -23.82 -6.09
N TYR A 43 3.96 -23.30 -7.17
CA TYR A 43 3.88 -21.89 -7.52
C TYR A 43 3.55 -21.75 -9.00
N GLN A 44 2.99 -20.61 -9.37
CA GLN A 44 2.80 -20.20 -10.75
C GLN A 44 3.74 -19.05 -11.10
N ASN A 45 3.89 -18.79 -12.39
CA ASN A 45 4.55 -17.56 -12.82
C ASN A 45 3.64 -16.35 -12.54
N LYS A 46 4.26 -15.17 -12.41
CA LYS A 46 3.58 -13.94 -11.99
C LYS A 46 2.50 -13.52 -12.99
N GLU A 47 2.75 -13.63 -14.29
CA GLU A 47 1.84 -13.24 -15.36
C GLU A 47 0.57 -14.13 -15.36
N GLU A 48 0.74 -15.45 -15.33
CA GLU A 48 -0.35 -16.44 -15.26
C GLU A 48 -1.22 -16.21 -14.02
N CYS A 49 -0.58 -16.07 -12.85
CA CYS A 49 -1.30 -15.82 -11.61
C CYS A 49 -2.14 -14.54 -11.67
N LEU A 50 -1.61 -13.47 -12.29
CA LEU A 50 -2.35 -12.21 -12.43
C LEU A 50 -3.50 -12.33 -13.45
N LYS A 51 -3.31 -13.06 -14.55
CA LYS A 51 -4.39 -13.34 -15.52
C LYS A 51 -5.51 -14.16 -14.90
N GLU A 52 -5.17 -15.22 -14.16
CA GLU A 52 -6.14 -16.03 -13.41
C GLU A 52 -6.87 -15.18 -12.38
N PHE A 53 -6.15 -14.34 -11.63
CA PHE A 53 -6.76 -13.42 -10.67
C PHE A 53 -7.75 -12.45 -11.33
N ILE A 54 -7.37 -11.79 -12.43
CA ILE A 54 -8.25 -10.87 -13.16
C ILE A 54 -9.48 -11.61 -13.69
N SER A 55 -9.31 -12.82 -14.21
CA SER A 55 -10.42 -13.64 -14.72
C SER A 55 -11.37 -14.09 -13.61
N TRP A 56 -10.87 -14.31 -12.40
CA TRP A 56 -11.64 -14.70 -11.24
C TRP A 56 -12.48 -13.54 -10.66
N LEU A 57 -12.05 -12.29 -10.86
CA LEU A 57 -12.78 -11.13 -10.35
C LEU A 57 -14.15 -10.96 -11.02
N PRO A 58 -15.20 -10.68 -10.25
CA PRO A 58 -16.47 -10.26 -10.81
C PRO A 58 -16.36 -8.89 -11.48
N GLU A 59 -17.32 -8.56 -12.34
CA GLU A 59 -17.45 -7.19 -12.87
C GLU A 59 -17.67 -6.19 -11.73
N ASN A 60 -17.07 -4.99 -11.86
CA ASN A 60 -17.15 -3.91 -10.87
C ASN A 60 -16.62 -4.29 -9.47
N ALA A 61 -15.66 -5.20 -9.39
CA ALA A 61 -15.06 -5.65 -8.14
C ALA A 61 -14.50 -4.48 -7.32
N VAL A 62 -14.56 -4.62 -5.99
CA VAL A 62 -13.87 -3.74 -5.03
C VAL A 62 -13.10 -4.62 -4.07
N LEU A 63 -11.81 -4.39 -3.95
CA LEU A 63 -10.91 -5.22 -3.14
C LEU A 63 -10.73 -4.66 -1.74
N PHE A 64 -10.91 -5.50 -0.73
CA PHE A 64 -10.78 -5.13 0.67
C PHE A 64 -9.48 -5.71 1.21
N GLY A 65 -8.74 -4.91 1.96
CA GLY A 65 -7.56 -5.40 2.66
C GLY A 65 -7.19 -4.50 3.83
N HIS A 66 -6.50 -5.09 4.80
CA HIS A 66 -6.11 -4.40 6.01
C HIS A 66 -4.78 -3.67 5.83
N ASN A 67 -4.79 -2.33 5.89
CA ASN A 67 -3.64 -1.47 5.53
C ASN A 67 -3.26 -1.57 4.03
N ILE A 68 -4.21 -1.96 3.18
CA ILE A 68 -3.99 -2.28 1.78
C ILE A 68 -3.44 -1.10 0.98
N LYS A 69 -3.79 0.15 1.35
CA LYS A 69 -3.35 1.36 0.64
C LYS A 69 -1.84 1.59 0.78
N SER A 70 -1.29 1.19 1.92
CA SER A 70 0.12 1.42 2.25
C SER A 70 1.03 0.28 1.78
N PHE A 71 0.46 -0.91 1.56
CA PHE A 71 1.23 -2.13 1.31
C PHE A 71 0.76 -2.85 0.03
N ASP A 72 -0.27 -3.70 0.10
CA ASP A 72 -0.61 -4.66 -0.95
C ASP A 72 -0.93 -3.98 -2.27
N THR A 73 -1.60 -2.82 -2.23
CA THR A 73 -1.98 -2.13 -3.46
C THR A 73 -0.76 -1.71 -4.28
N LYS A 74 0.33 -1.31 -3.62
CA LYS A 74 1.55 -0.92 -4.34
C LYS A 74 2.14 -2.12 -5.08
N ILE A 75 2.15 -3.27 -4.40
CA ILE A 75 2.69 -4.52 -4.94
C ILE A 75 1.84 -4.99 -6.12
N ILE A 76 0.51 -5.05 -5.97
CA ILE A 76 -0.36 -5.56 -7.04
C ILE A 76 -0.40 -4.63 -8.25
N ILE A 77 -0.46 -3.30 -8.05
CA ILE A 77 -0.46 -2.35 -9.16
C ILE A 77 0.89 -2.33 -9.88
N GLN A 78 2.00 -2.46 -9.14
CA GLN A 78 3.32 -2.62 -9.75
C GLN A 78 3.38 -3.91 -10.60
N ALA A 79 2.98 -5.05 -10.05
CA ALA A 79 3.01 -6.33 -10.76
C ALA A 79 2.11 -6.30 -12.01
N LEU A 80 0.91 -5.72 -11.92
CA LEU A 80 0.01 -5.53 -13.07
C LEU A 80 0.59 -4.60 -14.14
N THR A 81 1.36 -3.60 -13.74
CA THR A 81 2.01 -2.67 -14.68
C THR A 81 3.17 -3.34 -15.38
N GLU A 82 3.99 -4.11 -14.66
CA GLU A 82 5.15 -4.83 -15.21
C GLU A 82 4.75 -5.90 -16.24
N GLU A 83 3.56 -6.49 -16.10
CA GLU A 83 3.03 -7.52 -17.01
C GLU A 83 2.05 -6.96 -18.06
N ASP A 84 1.91 -5.64 -18.18
CA ASP A 84 0.95 -4.98 -19.11
C ASP A 84 -0.53 -5.37 -18.91
N LEU A 85 -0.89 -5.82 -17.70
CA LEU A 85 -2.24 -6.29 -17.34
C LEU A 85 -3.12 -5.23 -16.65
N LEU A 86 -2.60 -4.04 -16.37
CA LEU A 86 -3.30 -3.00 -15.61
C LEU A 86 -4.65 -2.60 -16.23
N ASN A 87 -4.73 -2.49 -17.56
CA ASN A 87 -5.97 -2.10 -18.23
C ASN A 87 -7.04 -3.20 -18.14
N GLY A 88 -6.66 -4.47 -18.25
CA GLY A 88 -7.56 -5.60 -18.05
C GLY A 88 -8.09 -5.64 -16.62
N PHE A 89 -7.24 -5.36 -15.63
CA PHE A 89 -7.65 -5.24 -14.23
C PHE A 89 -8.61 -4.07 -13.99
N LYS A 90 -8.35 -2.88 -14.58
CA LYS A 90 -9.24 -1.71 -14.48
C LYS A 90 -10.63 -1.96 -15.07
N ALA A 91 -10.73 -2.80 -16.08
CA ALA A 91 -12.03 -3.17 -16.67
C ALA A 91 -12.90 -3.98 -15.70
N LYS A 92 -12.28 -4.72 -14.77
CA LYS A 92 -12.98 -5.58 -13.78
C LYS A 92 -13.12 -4.94 -12.41
N CYS A 93 -12.13 -4.17 -11.96
CA CYS A 93 -12.01 -3.67 -10.60
C CYS A 93 -12.12 -2.15 -10.53
N ASN A 94 -13.08 -1.65 -9.74
CA ASN A 94 -13.35 -0.23 -9.55
C ASN A 94 -12.42 0.40 -8.50
N GLY A 95 -11.87 -0.39 -7.58
CA GLY A 95 -10.95 0.12 -6.58
C GLY A 95 -10.80 -0.74 -5.35
N PHE A 96 -10.41 -0.09 -4.26
CA PHE A 96 -9.97 -0.74 -3.03
C PHE A 96 -10.60 -0.06 -1.81
N VAL A 97 -10.71 -0.81 -0.70
CA VAL A 97 -11.07 -0.30 0.63
C VAL A 97 -9.98 -0.65 1.63
N ASP A 98 -9.43 0.36 2.30
CA ASP A 98 -8.46 0.15 3.38
C ASP A 98 -9.16 -0.04 4.72
N THR A 99 -9.27 -1.30 5.14
CA THR A 99 -10.05 -1.66 6.32
C THR A 99 -9.42 -1.19 7.63
N LEU A 100 -8.11 -0.97 7.67
CA LEU A 100 -7.44 -0.38 8.85
C LEU A 100 -8.03 1.00 9.16
N HIS A 101 -8.24 1.80 8.12
CA HIS A 101 -8.80 3.13 8.27
C HIS A 101 -10.29 3.11 8.57
N VAL A 102 -11.05 2.15 8.02
CA VAL A 102 -12.45 1.90 8.37
C VAL A 102 -12.59 1.63 9.88
N PHE A 103 -11.84 0.67 10.42
CA PHE A 103 -11.89 0.36 11.85
C PHE A 103 -11.49 1.57 12.72
N ARG A 104 -10.46 2.33 12.33
CA ARG A 104 -10.03 3.52 13.07
C ARG A 104 -11.10 4.61 13.13
N ALA A 105 -11.91 4.76 12.08
CA ALA A 105 -12.98 5.74 12.03
C ALA A 105 -14.22 5.27 12.80
N ALA A 106 -14.55 3.98 12.71
CA ALA A 106 -15.71 3.39 13.37
C ALA A 106 -15.55 3.23 14.90
N TYR A 107 -14.31 3.08 15.38
CA TYR A 107 -14.00 2.82 16.79
C TYR A 107 -13.02 3.86 17.37
N PRO A 108 -13.42 5.15 17.43
CA PRO A 108 -12.55 6.22 17.94
C PRO A 108 -12.17 6.05 19.42
N GLU A 109 -13.03 5.43 20.23
CA GLU A 109 -12.78 5.09 21.62
C GLU A 109 -11.56 4.17 21.77
N ARG A 110 -11.43 3.15 20.89
CA ARG A 110 -10.27 2.26 20.86
C ARG A 110 -8.96 3.00 20.60
N LYS A 111 -9.01 4.07 19.80
CA LYS A 111 -7.86 4.98 19.60
C LYS A 111 -7.56 5.79 20.86
N SER A 112 -8.57 6.28 21.56
CA SER A 112 -8.38 7.02 22.83
C SER A 112 -7.77 6.14 23.93
N GLU A 113 -8.12 4.85 23.93
CA GLU A 113 -7.56 3.82 24.82
C GLU A 113 -6.17 3.33 24.39
N LYS A 114 -5.60 3.88 23.31
CA LYS A 114 -4.29 3.49 22.74
C LYS A 114 -4.22 2.00 22.36
N LYS A 115 -5.35 1.38 22.03
CA LYS A 115 -5.40 -0.01 21.55
C LYS A 115 -4.94 -0.11 20.08
N SER A 116 -4.33 -1.25 19.75
CA SER A 116 -3.64 -1.47 18.48
C SER A 116 -4.60 -1.91 17.38
N PHE A 117 -4.71 -1.18 16.28
CA PHE A 117 -5.56 -1.58 15.13
C PHE A 117 -4.88 -2.57 14.18
N LYS A 118 -3.92 -3.37 14.65
CA LYS A 118 -3.43 -4.50 13.86
C LYS A 118 -4.54 -5.55 13.72
N GLN A 119 -4.53 -6.30 12.63
CA GLN A 119 -5.55 -7.30 12.37
C GLN A 119 -5.61 -8.35 13.49
N GLU A 120 -4.48 -8.84 13.99
CA GLU A 120 -4.48 -9.87 15.04
C GLU A 120 -5.17 -9.38 16.33
N GLU A 121 -4.96 -8.11 16.68
CA GLU A 121 -5.56 -7.48 17.85
C GLU A 121 -7.05 -7.23 17.66
N LEU A 122 -7.48 -6.87 16.44
CA LEU A 122 -8.90 -6.76 16.11
C LEU A 122 -9.58 -8.14 16.15
N VAL A 123 -8.96 -9.17 15.60
CA VAL A 123 -9.45 -10.55 15.68
C VAL A 123 -9.66 -10.96 17.13
N LYS A 124 -8.65 -10.73 17.98
CA LYS A 124 -8.73 -11.03 19.40
C LYS A 124 -9.89 -10.31 20.09
N ASP A 125 -10.04 -9.01 19.85
CA ASP A 125 -11.05 -8.17 20.51
C ASP A 125 -12.48 -8.47 20.03
N PHE A 126 -12.69 -8.69 18.73
CA PHE A 126 -14.02 -8.81 18.12
C PHE A 126 -14.49 -10.26 17.91
N LEU A 127 -13.56 -11.18 17.61
CA LEU A 127 -13.88 -12.59 17.39
C LEU A 127 -13.68 -13.43 18.66
N GLY A 128 -12.92 -12.92 19.63
CA GLY A 128 -12.65 -13.53 20.93
C GLY A 128 -11.32 -14.29 20.95
N GLU A 129 -10.76 -14.52 22.14
CA GLU A 129 -9.43 -15.12 22.33
C GLU A 129 -9.32 -16.57 21.84
N ASN A 130 -10.46 -17.26 21.69
CA ASN A 130 -10.50 -18.65 21.20
C ASN A 130 -10.52 -18.73 19.66
N PHE A 131 -10.64 -17.61 18.95
CA PHE A 131 -10.55 -17.61 17.50
C PHE A 131 -9.09 -17.71 17.08
N THR A 132 -8.72 -18.87 16.52
CA THR A 132 -7.38 -19.12 16.01
C THR A 132 -7.38 -19.13 14.49
N TYR A 133 -6.35 -18.54 13.90
CA TYR A 133 -6.13 -18.58 12.47
C TYR A 133 -4.63 -18.51 12.17
N ASP A 134 -4.26 -18.92 10.96
CA ASP A 134 -2.88 -18.92 10.49
C ASP A 134 -2.48 -17.49 10.10
N ALA A 135 -2.13 -16.67 11.11
CA ALA A 135 -1.73 -15.29 10.89
C ALA A 135 -0.47 -15.22 10.01
N HIS A 136 -0.41 -14.23 9.13
CA HIS A 136 0.63 -14.08 8.11
C HIS A 136 0.61 -15.15 7.00
N ASN A 137 -0.46 -15.95 6.94
CA ASN A 137 -0.86 -16.64 5.73
C ASN A 137 -1.90 -15.82 4.98
N ALA A 138 -1.72 -15.64 3.67
CA ALA A 138 -2.65 -14.85 2.85
C ALA A 138 -4.11 -15.33 2.95
N LEU A 139 -4.37 -16.65 2.90
CA LEU A 139 -5.74 -17.17 3.03
C LEU A 139 -6.26 -17.01 4.46
N GLY A 140 -5.44 -17.32 5.48
CA GLY A 140 -5.79 -17.12 6.88
C GLY A 140 -6.15 -15.66 7.20
N ASP A 141 -5.32 -14.71 6.76
CA ASP A 141 -5.55 -13.27 6.94
C ASP A 141 -6.83 -12.81 6.22
N VAL A 142 -7.11 -13.29 5.01
CA VAL A 142 -8.35 -12.93 4.27
C VAL A 142 -9.60 -13.49 4.95
N LEU A 143 -9.58 -14.75 5.38
CA LEU A 143 -10.71 -15.38 6.07
C LEU A 143 -10.99 -14.71 7.42
N ALA A 144 -9.95 -14.42 8.20
CA ALA A 144 -10.10 -13.69 9.46
C ALA A 144 -10.61 -12.26 9.24
N LEU A 145 -10.17 -11.57 8.18
CA LEU A 145 -10.68 -10.25 7.83
C LEU A 145 -12.16 -10.30 7.41
N GLN A 146 -12.57 -11.35 6.69
CA GLN A 146 -13.97 -11.57 6.30
C GLN A 146 -14.87 -11.74 7.53
N GLU A 147 -14.46 -12.57 8.50
CA GLU A 147 -15.18 -12.77 9.76
C GLU A 147 -15.27 -11.47 10.58
N LEU A 148 -14.16 -10.73 10.66
CA LEU A 148 -14.12 -9.41 11.31
C LEU A 148 -15.12 -8.43 10.69
N PHE A 149 -15.15 -8.35 9.36
CA PHE A 149 -16.09 -7.48 8.65
C PHE A 149 -17.54 -7.90 8.85
N GLY A 150 -17.80 -9.21 8.84
CA GLY A 150 -19.11 -9.77 9.12
C GLY A 150 -19.64 -9.38 10.51
N LYS A 151 -18.78 -9.42 11.53
CA LYS A 151 -19.17 -9.02 12.91
C LYS A 151 -19.27 -7.51 13.11
N ALA A 152 -18.46 -6.70 12.41
CA ALA A 152 -18.40 -5.27 12.63
C ALA A 152 -19.62 -4.50 12.09
N GLY A 153 -20.35 -5.07 11.13
CA GLY A 153 -21.62 -4.49 10.65
C GLY A 153 -21.48 -3.15 9.92
N PHE A 154 -20.37 -2.93 9.21
CA PHE A 154 -20.10 -1.65 8.53
C PHE A 154 -21.10 -1.36 7.39
N SER A 155 -21.61 -0.13 7.36
CA SER A 155 -22.39 0.41 6.25
C SER A 155 -21.52 1.11 5.20
N LEU A 156 -22.06 1.39 4.02
CA LEU A 156 -21.36 2.14 2.95
C LEU A 156 -20.78 3.48 3.40
N ALA A 157 -21.44 4.17 4.34
CA ALA A 157 -20.96 5.44 4.90
C ALA A 157 -19.62 5.28 5.65
N HIS A 158 -19.36 4.11 6.24
CA HIS A 158 -18.08 3.81 6.86
C HIS A 158 -16.99 3.51 5.82
N LEU A 159 -17.37 2.91 4.68
CA LEU A 159 -16.42 2.42 3.67
C LEU A 159 -15.99 3.52 2.69
N GLN A 160 -16.93 4.35 2.24
CA GLN A 160 -16.70 5.34 1.17
C GLN A 160 -15.50 6.28 1.46
N PRO A 161 -15.32 6.84 2.68
CA PRO A 161 -14.19 7.74 2.96
C PRO A 161 -12.82 7.06 2.93
N HIS A 162 -12.80 5.72 2.98
CA HIS A 162 -11.60 4.89 3.02
C HIS A 162 -11.45 4.02 1.77
N SER A 163 -12.26 4.31 0.75
CA SER A 163 -12.19 3.72 -0.58
C SER A 163 -11.32 4.57 -1.50
N PHE A 164 -10.69 3.95 -2.50
CA PHE A 164 -9.91 4.66 -3.51
C PHE A 164 -9.84 3.87 -4.82
N SER A 165 -9.75 4.57 -5.95
CA SER A 165 -9.77 3.95 -7.28
C SER A 165 -8.45 3.29 -7.66
N VAL A 166 -8.49 2.42 -8.68
CA VAL A 166 -7.30 1.85 -9.31
C VAL A 166 -6.41 2.95 -9.90
N ASP A 167 -6.99 3.99 -10.49
CA ASP A 167 -6.23 5.14 -11.00
C ASP A 167 -5.51 5.88 -9.89
N PHE A 168 -6.17 6.13 -8.76
CA PHE A 168 -5.52 6.76 -7.60
C PHE A 168 -4.32 5.93 -7.12
N ALA A 169 -4.47 4.61 -7.07
CA ALA A 169 -3.42 3.70 -6.67
C ALA A 169 -2.22 3.73 -7.64
N TYR A 170 -2.48 3.70 -8.94
CA TYR A 170 -1.46 3.80 -9.98
C TYR A 170 -0.72 5.15 -9.95
N GLN A 171 -1.46 6.26 -9.83
CA GLN A 171 -0.86 7.59 -9.68
C GLN A 171 -0.01 7.70 -8.42
N THR A 172 -0.43 7.05 -7.32
CA THR A 172 0.36 6.99 -6.08
C THR A 172 1.70 6.28 -6.30
N LEU A 173 1.73 5.18 -7.07
CA LEU A 173 2.95 4.46 -7.40
C LEU A 173 3.91 5.33 -8.23
N ILE A 174 3.40 5.99 -9.28
CA ILE A 174 4.18 6.94 -10.10
C ILE A 174 4.76 8.06 -9.23
N ASN A 175 3.94 8.65 -8.34
CA ASN A 175 4.37 9.73 -7.47
C ASN A 175 5.47 9.30 -6.48
N ILE A 176 5.47 8.04 -6.04
CA ILE A 176 6.55 7.49 -5.21
C ILE A 176 7.85 7.46 -6.01
N GLU A 177 7.82 6.96 -7.25
CA GLU A 177 8.99 6.88 -8.11
C GLU A 177 9.56 8.27 -8.42
N ILE A 178 8.71 9.20 -8.84
CA ILE A 178 9.08 10.60 -9.07
C ILE A 178 9.67 11.22 -7.80
N SER A 179 9.04 10.98 -6.64
CA SER A 179 9.56 11.47 -5.36
C SER A 179 10.94 10.87 -5.03
N ASN A 180 11.22 9.62 -5.40
CA ASN A 180 12.53 9.01 -5.18
C ASN A 180 13.58 9.67 -6.09
N THR A 181 13.30 9.81 -7.38
CA THR A 181 14.19 10.51 -8.33
C THR A 181 14.46 11.96 -7.87
N ASN A 182 13.42 12.66 -7.43
CA ASN A 182 13.55 14.01 -6.89
C ASN A 182 14.44 14.04 -5.65
N TYR A 183 14.24 13.10 -4.72
CA TYR A 183 15.06 12.99 -3.51
C TYR A 183 16.54 12.78 -3.86
N GLU A 184 16.83 11.87 -4.78
CA GLU A 184 18.19 11.59 -5.24
C GLU A 184 18.88 12.84 -5.82
N SER A 185 18.14 13.67 -6.55
CA SER A 185 18.67 14.93 -7.07
C SER A 185 18.99 15.97 -5.98
N LEU A 186 18.30 15.89 -4.83
CA LEU A 186 18.36 16.86 -3.74
C LEU A 186 19.25 16.41 -2.57
N LYS A 187 19.53 15.11 -2.42
CA LYS A 187 20.18 14.54 -1.22
C LYS A 187 21.58 15.08 -0.93
N LEU A 188 22.24 15.68 -1.92
CA LEU A 188 23.57 16.28 -1.79
C LEU A 188 23.54 17.75 -1.35
N LEU A 189 22.37 18.37 -1.28
CA LEU A 189 22.24 19.72 -0.74
C LEU A 189 22.49 19.69 0.78
N PRO A 190 23.09 20.75 1.35
CA PRO A 190 23.37 20.85 2.78
C PRO A 190 22.10 21.15 3.60
N ILE A 191 21.04 20.39 3.39
CA ILE A 191 19.72 20.51 4.05
C ILE A 191 19.36 19.21 4.77
N SER A 192 18.46 19.29 5.75
CA SER A 192 18.05 18.11 6.51
C SER A 192 17.30 17.10 5.63
N ALA A 193 17.47 15.81 5.90
CA ALA A 193 16.78 14.74 5.18
C ALA A 193 15.25 14.87 5.24
N GLY A 194 14.70 15.41 6.33
CA GLY A 194 13.27 15.72 6.45
C GLY A 194 12.82 16.79 5.44
N MET A 195 13.63 17.83 5.25
CA MET A 195 13.37 18.87 4.25
C MET A 195 13.50 18.33 2.83
N THR A 196 14.55 17.57 2.56
CA THR A 196 14.76 16.89 1.26
C THR A 196 13.55 16.02 0.89
N LYS A 197 13.04 15.21 1.82
CA LYS A 197 11.84 14.39 1.60
C LYS A 197 10.61 15.24 1.33
N LYS A 198 10.43 16.35 2.03
CA LYS A 198 9.28 17.24 1.83
C LYS A 198 9.32 17.92 0.46
N MET A 199 10.50 18.39 0.05
CA MET A 199 10.72 18.96 -1.28
C MET A 199 10.44 17.92 -2.37
N ALA A 200 11.03 16.72 -2.24
CA ALA A 200 10.88 15.65 -3.21
C ALA A 200 9.41 15.22 -3.41
N LYS A 201 8.69 15.03 -2.30
CA LYS A 201 7.24 14.70 -2.31
C LYS A 201 6.36 15.81 -2.87
N SER A 202 6.84 17.06 -2.85
CA SER A 202 6.14 18.20 -3.45
C SER A 202 6.42 18.37 -4.95
N GLY A 203 7.13 17.41 -5.56
CA GLY A 203 7.54 17.47 -6.97
C GLY A 203 8.76 18.35 -7.24
N LEU A 204 9.43 18.89 -6.21
CA LEU A 204 10.64 19.69 -6.39
C LEU A 204 11.86 18.79 -6.56
N ASN A 205 12.73 19.19 -7.48
CA ASN A 205 14.05 18.59 -7.72
C ASN A 205 15.10 19.69 -7.86
N ILE A 206 16.36 19.32 -7.99
CA ILE A 206 17.46 20.28 -8.05
C ILE A 206 17.35 21.27 -9.22
N GLN A 207 16.78 20.86 -10.36
CA GLN A 207 16.64 21.73 -11.53
C GLN A 207 15.58 22.81 -11.30
N HIS A 208 14.49 22.47 -10.61
CA HIS A 208 13.49 23.46 -10.19
C HIS A 208 14.11 24.54 -9.29
N LEU A 209 14.96 24.15 -8.33
CA LEU A 209 15.63 25.11 -7.44
C LEU A 209 16.64 25.98 -8.20
N LYS A 210 17.44 25.39 -9.09
CA LYS A 210 18.38 26.14 -9.95
C LYS A 210 17.64 27.15 -10.82
N LEU A 211 16.50 26.77 -11.39
CA LEU A 211 15.69 27.68 -12.19
C LEU A 211 15.11 28.82 -11.35
N ALA A 212 14.56 28.51 -10.17
CA ALA A 212 14.04 29.51 -9.25
C ALA A 212 15.13 30.51 -8.82
N PHE A 213 16.32 30.01 -8.50
CA PHE A 213 17.48 30.84 -8.15
C PHE A 213 17.92 31.74 -9.32
N ARG A 214 18.00 31.21 -10.54
CA ARG A 214 18.34 32.04 -11.73
C ARG A 214 17.34 33.17 -11.98
N ARG A 215 16.06 32.97 -11.65
CA ARG A 215 14.99 33.96 -11.92
C ARG A 215 14.84 35.02 -10.84
N GLY A 216 15.13 34.70 -9.58
CA GLY A 216 14.85 35.59 -8.46
C GLY A 216 15.80 35.44 -7.28
N GLY A 217 16.97 34.85 -7.48
CA GLY A 217 17.93 34.58 -6.41
C GLY A 217 17.32 33.75 -5.28
N VAL A 218 17.69 34.10 -4.04
CA VAL A 218 17.19 33.45 -2.82
C VAL A 218 15.67 33.61 -2.67
N ASP A 219 15.11 34.78 -3.04
CA ASP A 219 13.67 35.00 -2.95
C ASP A 219 12.90 34.11 -3.93
N GLY A 220 13.44 33.88 -5.12
CA GLY A 220 12.89 32.92 -6.08
C GLY A 220 12.77 31.51 -5.49
N VAL A 221 13.80 31.04 -4.80
CA VAL A 221 13.79 29.74 -4.10
C VAL A 221 12.79 29.75 -2.94
N CYS A 222 12.78 30.79 -2.12
CA CYS A 222 11.83 30.95 -1.02
C CYS A 222 10.38 30.92 -1.50
N ASN A 223 10.07 31.59 -2.60
CA ASN A 223 8.72 31.65 -3.16
C ASN A 223 8.23 30.27 -3.59
N VAL A 224 9.08 29.50 -4.30
CA VAL A 224 8.73 28.13 -4.70
C VAL A 224 8.55 27.19 -3.50
N MET A 225 9.38 27.33 -2.46
CA MET A 225 9.27 26.49 -1.25
C MET A 225 8.06 26.85 -0.38
N SER A 226 7.62 28.11 -0.41
CA SER A 226 6.55 28.64 0.45
C SER A 226 5.17 28.71 -0.23
N GLU A 227 5.09 28.37 -1.52
CA GLU A 227 3.85 28.26 -2.29
C GLU A 227 2.79 27.47 -1.52
N GLU A 228 1.54 27.91 -1.57
CA GLU A 228 0.43 27.24 -0.89
C GLU A 228 -0.47 26.52 -1.88
N ASN A 229 -0.84 25.29 -1.54
CA ASN A 229 -1.86 24.55 -2.25
C ASN A 229 -2.89 24.06 -1.23
N ASN A 230 -4.16 24.46 -1.42
CA ASN A 230 -5.27 24.14 -0.52
C ASN A 230 -4.98 24.48 0.95
N GLY A 231 -4.41 25.67 1.20
CA GLY A 231 -4.07 26.15 2.55
C GLY A 231 -2.88 25.42 3.21
N LYS A 232 -2.17 24.56 2.48
CA LYS A 232 -0.94 23.89 2.96
C LYS A 232 0.27 24.41 2.21
N VAL A 233 1.29 24.79 2.99
CA VAL A 233 2.60 25.17 2.46
C VAL A 233 3.27 23.99 1.79
N ARG A 234 3.72 24.19 0.55
CA ARG A 234 4.37 23.19 -0.30
C ARG A 234 5.55 22.53 0.43
N VAL A 235 6.47 23.35 0.93
CA VAL A 235 7.64 22.87 1.69
C VAL A 235 7.78 23.63 3.01
N THR A 236 8.04 24.93 3.01
CA THR A 236 8.25 25.70 4.25
C THR A 236 8.17 27.19 3.98
N LYS A 237 7.70 27.94 4.99
CA LYS A 237 7.78 29.41 5.02
C LYS A 237 9.04 29.94 5.71
N ASN A 238 9.78 29.06 6.40
CA ASN A 238 11.00 29.46 7.10
C ASN A 238 12.08 29.77 6.08
N LYS A 239 12.59 31.01 6.04
CA LYS A 239 13.63 31.46 5.09
C LYS A 239 15.06 31.01 5.46
N ARG A 240 15.24 30.29 6.57
CA ARG A 240 16.54 29.74 7.01
C ARG A 240 16.65 28.28 6.56
N PHE A 241 17.30 28.04 5.43
CA PHE A 241 17.65 26.71 4.91
C PHE A 241 18.97 26.76 4.15
#